data_AF-A0A1H6FMP0-F1
#
_entry.id   AF-A0A1H6FMP0-F1
#
_cell.length_a   1.000
_cell.length_b   1.000
_cell.length_c   1.000
_cell.angle_alpha   90.00
_cell.angle_beta   90.00
_cell.angle_gamma   90.00
#
_symmetry.space_group_name_H-M   'P 1'
#
loop_
_entity.id
_entity.type
_entity.pdbx_description
1 polymer ?
#
loop_
_entity_poly.entity_id
_entity_poly.type
_entity_poly.pdbx_seq_one_letter_code
_entity_poly.pdbx_strand_id
1 'polypeptide(L)'
;MRSRLFACLQDRREKKAMRGGRMERGSAGLADRERSADREQPLRALQHANRIRSARARMKRAIARGELSVAEVLVECPEHVKTMAIADLLMCQRRWGETRCRRLLETVGISERRPVGSLTQRQRLVVAAMLEWRERLGQSEPSLAPVARQPFLRLPGEVPSAVGGRYGAIPC
;
A
#
# COMPACT_ATOMS: atom_id res chain seq x y z
N MET A 1 -13.91 -14.16 3.32
CA MET A 1 -14.70 -12.91 3.19
C MET A 1 -13.78 -11.79 2.75
N ARG A 2 -13.87 -11.42 1.47
CA ARG A 2 -12.92 -10.53 0.76
C ARG A 2 -13.39 -9.10 0.94
N SER A 3 -12.71 -8.34 1.79
CA SER A 3 -13.16 -7.05 2.31
C SER A 3 -13.51 -6.05 1.21
N ARG A 4 -14.72 -5.50 1.39
CA ARG A 4 -15.52 -4.60 0.56
C ARG A 4 -14.87 -3.24 0.21
N LEU A 5 -13.60 -3.02 0.54
CA LEU A 5 -12.87 -1.76 0.30
C LEU A 5 -12.34 -1.64 -1.13
N PHE A 6 -12.07 -2.75 -1.83
CA PHE A 6 -11.54 -2.71 -3.20
C PHE A 6 -12.58 -2.34 -4.25
N ALA A 7 -13.87 -2.60 -3.99
CA ALA A 7 -14.97 -2.18 -4.86
C ALA A 7 -15.26 -0.67 -4.74
N CYS A 8 -15.10 -0.08 -3.54
CA CYS A 8 -15.46 1.31 -3.25
C CYS A 8 -14.61 2.35 -4.01
N LEU A 9 -13.34 2.03 -4.35
CA LEU A 9 -12.48 2.94 -5.13
C LEU A 9 -12.70 2.86 -6.65
N GLN A 10 -13.26 1.76 -7.16
CA GLN A 10 -13.63 1.63 -8.57
C GLN A 10 -14.97 2.33 -8.84
N ASP A 11 -15.94 2.19 -7.93
CA ASP A 11 -17.30 2.75 -8.04
C ASP A 11 -17.36 4.29 -7.97
N ARG A 12 -16.46 4.96 -7.21
CA ARG A 12 -16.39 6.44 -7.20
C ARG A 12 -15.92 7.06 -8.53
N ARG A 13 -15.23 6.31 -9.40
CA ARG A 13 -14.70 6.86 -10.67
C ARG A 13 -15.72 6.82 -11.80
N GLU A 14 -16.58 5.81 -11.84
CA GLU A 14 -17.60 5.69 -12.90
C GLU A 14 -18.70 6.76 -12.73
N LYS A 15 -19.10 7.08 -11.49
CA LYS A 15 -20.10 8.13 -11.21
C LYS A 15 -19.64 9.57 -11.52
N LYS A 16 -18.33 9.85 -11.57
CA LYS A 16 -17.80 11.19 -11.86
C LYS A 16 -17.66 11.47 -13.37
N ALA A 17 -17.75 10.45 -14.22
CA ALA A 17 -17.58 10.58 -15.67
C ALA A 17 -18.86 11.05 -16.41
N MET A 18 -20.05 10.99 -15.78
CA MET A 18 -21.33 11.31 -16.44
C MET A 18 -21.81 12.77 -16.32
N ARG A 19 -21.16 13.64 -15.53
CA ARG A 19 -21.57 15.05 -15.38
C ARG A 19 -20.56 16.00 -16.03
N GLY A 20 -20.76 16.34 -17.30
CA GLY A 20 -19.97 17.39 -17.94
C GLY A 20 -20.09 17.46 -19.46
N GLY A 21 -21.29 17.73 -19.98
CA GLY A 21 -21.49 18.07 -21.38
C GLY A 21 -22.29 19.36 -21.51
N ARG A 22 -21.70 20.42 -22.06
CA ARG A 22 -22.42 21.51 -22.73
C ARG A 22 -21.50 22.12 -23.80
N MET A 23 -22.00 22.09 -25.04
CA MET A 23 -21.40 22.65 -26.25
C MET A 23 -21.67 24.16 -26.33
N GLU A 24 -20.70 24.95 -26.78
CA GLU A 24 -20.94 26.30 -27.30
C GLU A 24 -20.35 26.43 -28.72
N ARG A 25 -21.11 27.08 -29.62
CA ARG A 25 -20.85 27.25 -31.06
C ARG A 25 -20.53 28.72 -31.38
N GLY A 26 -19.66 28.94 -32.38
CA GLY A 26 -19.42 30.21 -33.12
C GLY A 26 -18.23 31.04 -32.59
N SER A 27 -17.37 31.72 -33.36
CA SER A 27 -17.28 32.09 -34.79
C SER A 27 -15.80 32.41 -35.13
N ALA A 28 -15.40 32.24 -36.40
CA ALA A 28 -14.01 32.11 -36.88
C ALA A 28 -13.43 33.38 -37.55
N GLY A 29 -12.09 33.46 -37.63
CA GLY A 29 -11.44 34.39 -38.58
C GLY A 29 -9.91 34.43 -38.53
N LEU A 30 -9.33 35.30 -37.70
CA LEU A 30 -7.87 35.52 -37.65
C LEU A 30 -7.24 35.33 -36.28
N ALA A 31 -8.03 35.38 -35.21
CA ALA A 31 -7.59 35.08 -33.85
C ALA A 31 -7.55 33.56 -33.54
N ASP A 32 -7.79 32.71 -34.54
CA ASP A 32 -7.82 31.25 -34.41
C ASP A 32 -6.44 30.60 -34.39
N ARG A 33 -5.37 31.20 -34.95
CA ARG A 33 -4.01 30.62 -34.86
C ARG A 33 -3.38 30.81 -33.48
N GLU A 34 -3.53 32.01 -32.91
CA GLU A 34 -3.04 32.33 -31.57
C GLU A 34 -3.87 31.62 -30.48
N ARG A 35 -5.21 31.57 -30.64
CA ARG A 35 -6.06 30.68 -29.83
C ARG A 35 -5.78 29.19 -30.04
N SER A 36 -5.35 28.75 -31.22
CA SER A 36 -4.98 27.35 -31.45
C SER A 36 -3.71 26.98 -30.68
N ALA A 37 -2.66 27.80 -30.74
CA ALA A 37 -1.45 27.59 -29.93
C ALA A 37 -1.74 27.61 -28.42
N ASP A 38 -2.63 28.50 -27.97
CA ASP A 38 -3.04 28.62 -26.56
C ASP A 38 -3.99 27.49 -26.12
N ARG A 39 -4.82 26.94 -27.02
CA ARG A 39 -5.65 25.74 -26.77
C ARG A 39 -4.85 24.44 -26.87
N GLU A 40 -3.77 24.41 -27.62
CA GLU A 40 -2.91 23.23 -27.78
C GLU A 40 -2.17 22.87 -26.50
N GLN A 41 -1.77 23.86 -25.67
CA GLN A 41 -1.05 23.57 -24.42
C GLN A 41 -1.93 22.86 -23.39
N PRO A 42 -3.16 23.33 -23.05
CA PRO A 42 -4.08 22.61 -22.17
C PRO A 42 -4.47 21.23 -22.71
N LEU A 43 -4.65 21.09 -24.03
CA LEU A 43 -4.96 19.81 -24.66
C LEU A 43 -3.81 18.81 -24.51
N ARG A 44 -2.57 19.22 -24.77
CA ARG A 44 -1.38 18.37 -24.57
C ARG A 44 -1.21 17.99 -23.10
N ALA A 45 -1.42 18.91 -22.16
CA ALA A 45 -1.37 18.64 -20.73
C ALA A 45 -2.46 17.64 -20.30
N LEU A 46 -3.69 17.80 -20.80
CA LEU A 46 -4.80 16.89 -20.53
C LEU A 46 -4.53 15.49 -21.08
N GLN A 47 -4.02 15.40 -22.31
CA GLN A 47 -3.63 14.12 -22.92
C GLN A 47 -2.55 13.43 -22.09
N HIS A 48 -1.51 14.16 -21.67
CA HIS A 48 -0.47 13.63 -20.80
C HIS A 48 -1.05 13.13 -19.47
N ALA A 49 -1.90 13.92 -18.82
CA ALA A 49 -2.56 13.52 -17.58
C ALA A 49 -3.42 12.25 -17.76
N ASN A 50 -4.14 12.12 -18.86
CA ASN A 50 -4.91 10.92 -19.19
C ASN A 50 -4.01 9.71 -19.42
N ARG A 51 -2.87 9.88 -20.10
CA ARG A 51 -1.87 8.81 -20.28
C ARG A 51 -1.37 8.32 -18.91
N ILE A 52 -0.96 9.22 -18.02
CA ILE A 52 -0.50 8.87 -16.66
C ILE A 52 -1.59 8.17 -15.84
N ARG A 53 -2.83 8.69 -15.85
CA ARG A 53 -3.96 8.06 -15.14
C ARG A 53 -4.24 6.65 -15.65
N SER A 54 -4.17 6.46 -16.97
CA SER A 54 -4.42 5.18 -17.62
C SER A 54 -3.30 4.19 -17.35
N ALA A 55 -2.04 4.62 -17.43
CA ALA A 55 -0.87 3.82 -17.08
C ALA A 55 -0.95 3.32 -15.63
N ARG A 56 -1.24 4.23 -14.68
CA ARG A 56 -1.48 3.85 -13.28
C ARG A 56 -2.60 2.82 -13.13
N ALA A 57 -3.73 3.03 -13.81
CA ALA A 57 -4.85 2.10 -13.71
C ALA A 57 -4.50 0.70 -14.22
N ARG A 58 -3.74 0.59 -15.32
CA ARG A 58 -3.24 -0.70 -15.83
C ARG A 58 -2.29 -1.36 -14.83
N MET A 59 -1.28 -0.62 -14.38
CA MET A 59 -0.29 -1.10 -13.42
C MET A 59 -0.94 -1.60 -12.13
N LYS A 60 -1.87 -0.82 -11.53
CA LYS A 60 -2.58 -1.21 -10.31
C LYS A 60 -3.37 -2.52 -10.49
N ARG A 61 -3.97 -2.75 -11.67
CA ARG A 61 -4.68 -4.00 -11.97
C ARG A 61 -3.69 -5.17 -12.12
N ALA A 62 -2.57 -4.98 -12.81
CA ALA A 62 -1.54 -6.02 -12.96
C ALA A 62 -0.97 -6.44 -11.60
N ILE A 63 -0.63 -5.47 -10.74
CA ILE A 63 -0.16 -5.73 -9.37
C ILE A 63 -1.23 -6.47 -8.56
N ALA A 64 -2.49 -6.06 -8.64
CA ALA A 64 -3.58 -6.72 -7.93
C ALA A 64 -3.83 -8.17 -8.40
N ARG A 65 -3.52 -8.48 -9.66
CA ARG A 65 -3.57 -9.86 -10.20
C ARG A 65 -2.33 -10.67 -9.84
N GLY A 66 -1.24 -10.03 -9.45
CA GLY A 66 0.06 -10.67 -9.20
C GLY A 66 0.88 -10.90 -10.47
N GLU A 67 0.52 -10.22 -11.57
CA GLU A 67 1.25 -10.28 -12.85
C GLU A 67 2.50 -9.38 -12.84
N LEU A 68 2.55 -8.40 -11.94
CA LEU A 68 3.62 -7.42 -11.82
C LEU A 68 4.00 -7.27 -10.35
N SER A 69 5.29 -7.43 -10.04
CA SER A 69 5.78 -7.26 -8.67
C SER A 69 5.99 -5.79 -8.33
N VAL A 70 5.65 -5.39 -7.09
CA VAL A 70 5.95 -4.04 -6.62
C VAL A 70 7.45 -3.83 -6.41
N ALA A 71 8.21 -4.88 -6.10
CA ALA A 71 9.66 -4.81 -6.00
C ALA A 71 10.29 -4.37 -7.33
N GLU A 72 9.87 -4.99 -8.44
CA GLU A 72 10.32 -4.63 -9.80
C GLU A 72 9.97 -3.17 -10.14
N VAL A 73 8.72 -2.76 -9.88
CA VAL A 73 8.25 -1.39 -10.14
C VAL A 73 9.04 -0.35 -9.35
N LEU A 74 9.46 -0.67 -8.12
CA LEU A 74 10.28 0.22 -7.30
C LEU A 74 11.71 0.38 -7.85
N VAL A 75 12.27 -0.68 -8.42
CA VAL A 75 13.61 -0.64 -9.03
C VAL A 75 13.57 0.17 -10.32
N GLU A 76 12.66 -0.14 -11.24
CA GLU A 76 12.53 0.53 -12.54
C GLU A 76 12.07 1.99 -12.40
N CYS A 77 11.18 2.27 -11.43
CA CYS A 77 10.61 3.60 -11.15
C CYS A 77 10.11 4.35 -12.41
N PRO A 78 9.09 3.79 -13.08
CA PRO A 78 8.54 4.41 -14.27
C PRO A 78 7.87 5.76 -13.95
N GLU A 79 7.78 6.64 -14.95
CA GLU A 79 7.34 8.04 -14.79
C GLU A 79 5.99 8.18 -14.05
N HIS A 80 5.04 7.31 -14.36
CA HIS A 80 3.71 7.35 -13.75
C HIS A 80 3.70 6.95 -12.26
N VAL A 81 4.76 6.33 -11.75
CA VAL A 81 4.94 5.93 -10.34
C VAL A 81 5.69 6.98 -9.54
N LYS A 82 6.60 7.75 -10.16
CA LYS A 82 7.42 8.76 -9.46
C LYS A 82 6.63 9.71 -8.57
N THR A 83 5.46 10.14 -9.04
CA THR A 83 4.58 11.08 -8.32
C THR A 83 3.51 10.39 -7.46
N MET A 84 3.47 9.05 -7.39
CA MET A 84 2.63 8.33 -6.44
C MET A 84 3.31 8.23 -5.06
N ALA A 85 2.51 8.23 -4.00
CA ALA A 85 2.98 7.91 -2.66
C ALA A 85 3.40 6.43 -2.58
N ILE A 86 4.45 6.14 -1.82
CA ILE A 86 4.94 4.78 -1.62
C ILE A 86 3.88 3.88 -0.98
N ALA A 87 3.09 4.40 -0.03
CA ALA A 87 2.00 3.64 0.59
C ALA A 87 0.93 3.23 -0.43
N ASP A 88 0.55 4.13 -1.36
CA ASP A 88 -0.44 3.82 -2.39
C ASP A 88 0.04 2.71 -3.33
N LEU A 89 1.34 2.63 -3.60
CA LEU A 89 1.92 1.57 -4.41
C LEU A 89 1.89 0.23 -3.66
N LEU A 90 2.32 0.21 -2.40
CA LEU A 90 2.32 -0.99 -1.56
C LEU A 90 0.91 -1.56 -1.36
N MET A 91 -0.08 -0.69 -1.17
CA MET A 91 -1.50 -1.05 -0.99
C MET A 91 -2.16 -1.67 -2.22
N CYS A 92 -1.52 -1.62 -3.40
CA CYS A 92 -2.07 -2.25 -4.61
C CYS A 92 -1.92 -3.78 -4.59
N GLN A 93 -1.05 -4.32 -3.74
CA GLN A 93 -0.78 -5.75 -3.65
C GLN A 93 -1.86 -6.51 -2.89
N ARG A 94 -2.06 -7.79 -3.21
CA ARG A 94 -2.96 -8.68 -2.47
C ARG A 94 -2.42 -8.93 -1.06
N ARG A 95 -3.30 -8.93 -0.06
CA ARG A 95 -2.96 -9.13 1.37
C ARG A 95 -2.13 -8.00 1.99
N TRP A 96 -1.94 -6.88 1.29
CA TRP A 96 -1.35 -5.69 1.88
C TRP A 96 -2.45 -4.76 2.41
N GLY A 97 -2.22 -4.22 3.61
CA GLY A 97 -3.13 -3.32 4.31
C GLY A 97 -2.32 -2.26 5.05
N GLU A 98 -2.98 -1.21 5.52
CA GLU A 98 -2.35 -0.02 6.12
C GLU A 98 -1.31 -0.38 7.19
N THR A 99 -1.66 -1.28 8.12
CA THR A 99 -0.75 -1.72 9.18
C THR A 99 0.53 -2.39 8.66
N ARG A 100 0.45 -3.18 7.58
CA ARG A 100 1.62 -3.86 7.01
C ARG A 100 2.50 -2.88 6.23
N CYS A 101 1.88 -1.97 5.49
CA CYS A 101 2.57 -0.90 4.77
C CYS A 101 3.33 0.00 5.75
N ARG A 102 2.65 0.48 6.80
CA ARG A 102 3.24 1.33 7.83
C ARG A 102 4.44 0.65 8.50
N ARG A 103 4.29 -0.58 8.99
CA ARG A 103 5.39 -1.32 9.65
C ARG A 103 6.62 -1.49 8.74
N LEU A 104 6.40 -1.79 7.46
CA LEU A 104 7.50 -1.92 6.51
C LEU A 104 8.25 -0.60 6.36
N LEU A 105 7.52 0.49 6.16
CA LEU A 105 8.10 1.82 5.93
C LEU A 105 8.75 2.41 7.18
N GLU A 106 8.18 2.16 8.37
CA GLU A 106 8.79 2.47 9.67
C GLU A 106 10.17 1.80 9.83
N THR A 107 10.30 0.53 9.40
CA THR A 107 11.58 -0.21 9.49
C THR A 107 12.67 0.44 8.64
N VAL A 108 12.31 1.07 7.51
CA VAL A 108 13.25 1.76 6.61
C VAL A 108 13.38 3.25 6.96
N GLY A 109 12.55 3.78 7.85
CA GLY A 109 12.50 5.21 8.19
C GLY A 109 11.91 6.10 7.08
N ILE A 110 10.95 5.58 6.31
CA ILE A 110 10.31 6.30 5.21
C ILE A 110 8.88 6.72 5.59
N SER A 111 8.51 7.96 5.31
CA SER A 111 7.12 8.43 5.48
C SER A 111 6.19 7.86 4.39
N GLU A 112 5.00 7.42 4.79
CA GLU A 112 3.98 6.81 3.93
C GLU A 112 3.55 7.68 2.74
N ARG A 113 3.46 9.00 2.97
CA ARG A 113 3.01 9.97 1.96
C ARG A 113 4.11 10.38 1.00
N ARG A 114 5.35 9.93 1.23
CA ARG A 114 6.49 10.34 0.44
C ARG A 114 6.37 9.79 -0.99
N PRO A 115 6.56 10.63 -2.03
CA PRO A 115 6.47 10.16 -3.40
C PRO A 115 7.66 9.26 -3.73
N VAL A 116 7.41 8.20 -4.52
CA VAL A 116 8.44 7.21 -4.89
C VAL A 116 9.65 7.85 -5.56
N GLY A 117 9.43 8.89 -6.38
CA GLY A 117 10.50 9.62 -7.07
C GLY A 117 11.42 10.43 -6.15
N SER A 118 11.01 10.70 -4.89
CA SER A 118 11.84 11.39 -3.90
C SER A 118 12.66 10.43 -3.01
N LEU A 119 12.49 9.12 -3.19
CA LEU A 119 13.26 8.11 -2.49
C LEU A 119 14.60 7.89 -3.18
N THR A 120 15.66 7.72 -2.38
CA THR A 120 16.96 7.39 -2.94
C THR A 120 16.93 5.99 -3.56
N GLN A 121 17.81 5.73 -4.53
CA GLN A 121 17.92 4.39 -5.12
C GLN A 121 18.16 3.32 -4.05
N ARG A 122 19.03 3.60 -3.06
CA ARG A 122 19.28 2.72 -1.92
C ARG A 122 18.02 2.42 -1.13
N GLN A 123 17.20 3.43 -0.82
CA GLN A 123 15.93 3.24 -0.12
C GLN A 123 14.97 2.35 -0.93
N ARG A 124 14.87 2.57 -2.25
CA ARG A 124 14.03 1.76 -3.14
C ARG A 124 14.48 0.30 -3.16
N LEU A 125 15.79 0.05 -3.25
CA LEU A 125 16.37 -1.30 -3.23
C LEU A 125 16.14 -2.00 -1.88
N VAL A 126 16.29 -1.30 -0.76
CA VAL A 126 16.02 -1.87 0.58
C VAL A 126 14.56 -2.27 0.69
N VAL A 127 13.63 -1.40 0.28
CA VAL A 127 12.20 -1.72 0.31
C VAL A 127 11.90 -2.92 -0.61
N ALA A 128 12.44 -2.95 -1.83
CA ALA A 128 12.27 -4.06 -2.76
C ALA A 128 12.78 -5.39 -2.18
N ALA A 129 13.99 -5.41 -1.62
CA ALA A 129 14.56 -6.60 -0.99
C ALA A 129 13.71 -7.09 0.20
N MET A 130 13.20 -6.17 1.03
CA MET A 130 12.30 -6.53 2.13
C MET A 130 10.95 -7.07 1.64
N LEU A 131 10.43 -6.56 0.52
CA LEU A 131 9.22 -7.08 -0.11
C LEU A 131 9.43 -8.51 -0.59
N GLU A 132 10.50 -8.76 -1.35
CA GLU A 132 10.82 -10.10 -1.83
C GLU A 132 11.06 -11.09 -0.70
N TRP A 133 11.76 -10.67 0.35
CA TRP A 133 11.98 -11.50 1.54
C TRP A 133 10.65 -11.88 2.19
N ARG A 134 9.73 -10.92 2.31
CA ARG A 134 8.39 -11.16 2.88
C ARG A 134 7.48 -11.96 1.96
N GLU A 135 7.61 -11.84 0.65
CA GLU A 135 6.88 -12.65 -0.32
C GLU A 135 7.34 -14.11 -0.26
N ARG A 136 8.65 -14.34 -0.14
CA ARG A 136 9.24 -15.68 0.08
C ARG A 136 8.75 -16.30 1.39
N LEU A 137 8.79 -15.56 2.50
CA LEU A 137 8.29 -16.03 3.80
C LEU A 137 6.75 -16.13 3.86
N GLY A 138 6.04 -15.36 3.04
CA GLY A 138 4.58 -15.29 2.97
C GLY A 138 3.91 -16.33 2.09
N GLN A 139 4.68 -17.29 1.55
CA GLN A 139 4.16 -18.55 0.99
C GLN A 139 3.95 -19.62 2.08
N SER A 140 4.43 -19.40 3.32
CA SER A 140 4.30 -20.34 4.45
C SER A 140 3.60 -19.78 5.71
N GLU A 141 2.75 -18.76 5.60
CA GLU A 141 1.86 -18.37 6.72
C GLU A 141 0.38 -18.43 6.33
N PRO A 142 -0.38 -19.48 6.75
CA PRO A 142 -1.82 -19.42 6.78
C PRO A 142 -2.26 -18.52 7.95
N SER A 143 -3.17 -17.58 7.66
CA SER A 143 -4.05 -16.90 8.61
C SER A 143 -3.45 -16.53 9.97
N LEU A 144 -2.97 -15.29 10.10
CA LEU A 144 -2.76 -14.64 11.40
C LEU A 144 -4.05 -14.71 12.22
N ALA A 145 -4.16 -15.73 13.08
CA ALA A 145 -4.86 -15.60 14.34
C ALA A 145 -4.27 -14.38 15.07
N PRO A 146 -5.07 -13.62 15.83
CA PRO A 146 -4.51 -12.54 16.63
C PRO A 146 -3.50 -13.19 17.58
N VAL A 147 -2.24 -12.74 17.49
CA VAL A 147 -1.23 -13.06 18.51
C VAL A 147 -1.79 -12.52 19.82
N ALA A 148 -2.40 -13.42 20.59
CA ALA A 148 -2.71 -13.18 21.98
C ALA A 148 -1.39 -12.76 22.61
N ARG A 149 -1.40 -11.57 23.23
CA ARG A 149 -0.33 -11.13 24.11
C ARG A 149 -0.05 -12.29 25.06
N GLN A 150 1.08 -12.95 24.92
CA GLN A 150 1.44 -14.02 25.83
C GLN A 150 1.56 -13.39 27.23
N PRO A 151 0.82 -13.86 28.24
CA PRO A 151 1.22 -13.61 29.60
C PRO A 151 2.51 -14.40 29.83
N PHE A 152 3.47 -13.71 30.43
CA PHE A 152 4.77 -14.20 30.87
C PHE A 152 4.70 -15.66 31.34
N LEU A 153 5.42 -16.56 30.65
CA LEU A 153 5.58 -17.95 31.06
C LEU A 153 6.25 -18.02 32.43
N ARG A 154 5.52 -18.53 33.42
CA ARG A 154 6.05 -19.01 34.71
C ARG A 154 6.49 -20.46 34.51
N LEU A 155 7.78 -20.74 34.71
CA LEU A 155 8.35 -22.10 34.62
C LEU A 155 7.86 -23.00 35.77
N PRO A 156 7.62 -24.31 35.55
CA PRO A 156 7.31 -25.28 36.60
C PRO A 156 8.49 -26.22 36.96
N GLY A 157 8.49 -26.71 38.20
CA GLY A 157 9.36 -27.77 38.75
C GLY A 157 10.37 -27.20 39.77
N GLU A 158 10.46 -27.64 41.02
CA GLU A 158 10.33 -29.00 41.55
C GLU A 158 9.72 -29.06 42.97
N VAL A 159 9.01 -30.15 43.25
CA VAL A 159 8.76 -30.75 44.58
C VAL A 159 9.83 -31.85 44.77
N PRO A 160 10.29 -32.24 45.99
CA PRO A 160 9.39 -32.96 46.89
C PRO A 160 9.71 -33.02 48.40
N SER A 161 8.71 -33.53 49.10
CA SER A 161 8.82 -34.60 50.10
C SER A 161 8.76 -34.23 51.58
N ALA A 162 7.94 -35.01 52.26
CA ALA A 162 7.48 -34.93 53.62
C ALA A 162 8.50 -35.44 54.64
N VAL A 163 8.59 -34.73 55.77
CA VAL A 163 8.85 -35.23 57.13
C VAL A 163 8.06 -34.25 58.02
N GLY A 164 7.07 -34.59 58.84
CA GLY A 164 6.96 -35.71 59.76
C GLY A 164 7.20 -35.20 61.18
N GLY A 165 6.14 -35.01 61.99
CA GLY A 165 6.22 -34.70 63.44
C GLY A 165 5.40 -33.45 63.80
N ARG A 166 4.16 -33.55 64.28
CA ARG A 166 3.67 -33.96 65.62
C ARG A 166 4.12 -33.01 66.75
N TYR A 167 3.15 -32.71 67.62
CA TYR A 167 3.22 -32.04 68.94
C TYR A 167 3.27 -30.49 68.89
N GLY A 168 2.42 -29.72 69.55
CA GLY A 168 1.26 -29.93 70.45
C GLY A 168 0.40 -28.65 70.40
N ALA A 169 -0.93 -28.71 70.49
CA ALA A 169 -1.66 -28.65 71.75
C ALA A 169 -1.01 -27.70 72.79
N ILE A 170 -1.62 -26.53 73.03
CA ILE A 170 -2.38 -26.23 74.26
C ILE A 170 -3.02 -24.82 74.14
N PRO A 171 -4.30 -24.68 74.55
CA PRO A 171 -5.06 -23.43 74.53
C PRO A 171 -4.91 -22.64 75.85
N CYS A 172 -5.26 -21.35 75.80
CA CYS A 172 -6.10 -20.61 76.76
C CYS A 172 -6.36 -19.21 76.19
#